data_AF-A0A536MK49-F1
#
_entry.id   AF-A0A536MK49-F1
#
_cell.length_a   1.000
_cell.length_b   1.000
_cell.length_c   1.000
_cell.angle_alpha   90.00
_cell.angle_beta   90.00
_cell.angle_gamma   90.00
#
_symmetry.space_group_name_H-M   'P 1'
#
loop_
_entity.id
_entity.type
_entity.pdbx_description
1 polymer ?
#
loop_
_entity_poly.entity_id
_entity_poly.type
_entity_poly.pdbx_seq_one_letter_code
_entity_poly.pdbx_strand_id
1 'polypeptide(L)'
;PKSVADPGYDAQVNVVGGLNVLRACLDNSVRKVIFSSTGGALYGEPDVVPADEDHPIRPLSPYGTGKFAFEQYLATFQRTFG
;
A
#
# COMPACT_ATOMS: atom_id res chain seq x y z
N PRO A 1 -9.78 -9.39 12.63
CA PRO A 1 -8.71 -9.66 11.63
C PRO A 1 -7.33 -9.47 12.26
N LYS A 2 -6.29 -10.18 11.79
CA LYS A 2 -4.93 -10.13 12.38
C LYS A 2 -4.34 -8.71 12.39
N SER A 3 -4.60 -7.93 11.35
CA SER A 3 -4.12 -6.54 11.22
C SER A 3 -4.65 -5.59 12.28
N VAL A 4 -5.90 -5.78 12.73
CA VAL A 4 -6.51 -4.98 13.81
C VAL A 4 -6.01 -5.45 15.18
N ALA A 5 -5.82 -6.76 15.34
CA ALA A 5 -5.32 -7.33 16.59
C ALA A 5 -3.84 -6.99 16.85
N ASP A 6 -3.05 -6.86 15.78
CA ASP A 6 -1.62 -6.50 15.84
C ASP A 6 -1.24 -5.59 14.66
N PRO A 7 -1.48 -4.27 14.78
CA PRO A 7 -1.17 -3.30 13.73
C PRO A 7 0.34 -3.11 13.51
N GLY A 8 1.16 -3.38 14.54
CA GLY A 8 2.61 -3.30 14.43
C GLY A 8 3.15 -4.39 13.51
N TYR A 9 2.69 -5.62 13.71
CA TYR A 9 2.99 -6.74 12.80
C TYR A 9 2.48 -6.47 11.38
N ASP A 10 1.27 -5.93 11.23
CA ASP A 10 0.73 -5.58 9.91
C ASP A 10 1.63 -4.59 9.17
N ALA A 11 2.04 -3.50 9.82
CA ALA A 11 2.93 -2.51 9.24
C ALA A 11 4.32 -3.10 8.92
N GLN A 12 4.85 -3.95 9.81
CA GLN A 12 6.13 -4.62 9.58
C GLN A 12 6.10 -5.49 8.32
N VAL A 13 5.00 -6.20 8.08
CA VAL A 13 4.86 -7.05 6.89
C VAL A 13 4.52 -6.26 5.64
N ASN A 14 3.46 -5.44 5.69
CA ASN A 14 2.90 -4.80 4.49
C ASN A 14 3.65 -3.55 4.05
N VAL A 15 4.24 -2.81 4.99
CA VAL A 15 4.97 -1.56 4.68
C VAL A 15 6.46 -1.84 4.64
N VAL A 16 7.05 -2.27 5.77
CA VAL A 16 8.50 -2.49 5.85
C VAL A 16 8.94 -3.66 4.97
N GLY A 17 8.20 -4.77 4.99
CA GLY A 17 8.44 -5.90 4.08
C GLY A 17 8.37 -5.50 2.60
N GLY A 18 7.41 -4.64 2.24
CA GLY A 18 7.32 -4.09 0.88
C GLY A 18 8.54 -3.24 0.51
N LEU A 19 9.02 -2.38 1.41
CA LEU A 19 10.22 -1.55 1.19
C LEU A 19 11.47 -2.42 0.96
N ASN A 20 11.60 -3.53 1.69
CA ASN A 20 12.68 -4.48 1.49
C ASN A 20 12.66 -5.07 0.06
N VAL A 21 11.46 -5.37 -0.47
CA VAL A 21 11.31 -5.82 -1.86
C VAL A 21 11.71 -4.74 -2.84
N LEU A 22 11.28 -3.49 -2.66
CA LEU A 22 11.67 -2.38 -3.54
C LEU A 22 13.18 -2.15 -3.55
N ARG A 23 13.83 -2.25 -2.37
CA ARG A 23 15.28 -2.17 -2.26
C ARG A 23 15.97 -3.29 -3.06
N ALA A 24 15.51 -4.53 -2.92
CA ALA A 24 16.04 -5.65 -3.68
C ALA A 24 15.83 -5.48 -5.19
N CYS A 25 14.68 -4.94 -5.62
CA CYS A 25 14.42 -4.60 -7.01
C CYS A 25 15.44 -3.60 -7.57
N LEU A 26 15.77 -2.56 -6.80
CA LEU A 26 16.79 -1.57 -7.17
C LEU A 26 18.17 -2.22 -7.32
N ASP A 27 18.60 -2.99 -6.32
CA ASP A 27 19.91 -3.65 -6.31
C ASP A 27 20.07 -4.66 -7.46
N ASN A 28 18.96 -5.17 -8.01
CA ASN A 28 18.94 -6.13 -9.13
C ASN A 28 18.43 -5.54 -10.45
N SER A 29 18.36 -4.21 -10.59
CA SER A 29 17.94 -3.54 -11.84
C SER A 29 16.58 -3.99 -12.39
N VAL A 30 15.63 -4.32 -11.50
CA VAL A 30 14.26 -4.66 -11.89
C VAL A 30 13.56 -3.42 -12.43
N ARG A 31 13.08 -3.49 -13.68
CA ARG A 31 12.53 -2.32 -14.39
C ARG A 31 11.09 -1.98 -14.06
N LYS A 32 10.33 -2.91 -13.46
CA LYS A 32 8.89 -2.73 -13.23
C LYS A 32 8.43 -3.52 -12.02
N VAL A 33 7.72 -2.86 -11.13
CA VAL A 33 7.03 -3.47 -9.99
C VAL A 33 5.53 -3.23 -10.18
N ILE A 34 4.73 -4.28 -10.04
CA ILE A 34 3.27 -4.19 -10.00
C ILE A 34 2.82 -4.53 -8.59
N PHE A 35 2.14 -3.60 -7.93
CA PHE A 35 1.65 -3.77 -6.57
C PHE A 35 0.14 -4.03 -6.59
N SER A 36 -0.29 -5.07 -5.87
CA SER A 36 -1.70 -5.36 -5.65
C SER A 36 -2.18 -4.65 -4.38
N SER A 37 -2.89 -3.55 -4.59
CA SER A 37 -3.57 -2.79 -3.53
C SER A 37 -5.02 -3.25 -3.35
N THR A 38 -5.86 -2.43 -2.71
CA THR A 38 -7.21 -2.83 -2.28
C THR A 38 -8.18 -1.66 -2.16
N GLY A 39 -8.94 -1.38 -3.23
CA GLY A 39 -9.97 -0.33 -3.20
C GLY A 39 -10.97 -0.50 -2.04
N GLY A 40 -11.46 -1.73 -1.81
CA GLY A 40 -12.40 -2.03 -0.73
C GLY A 40 -11.89 -1.80 0.69
N ALA A 41 -10.58 -1.73 0.93
CA ALA A 41 -10.02 -1.37 2.24
C ALA A 41 -9.46 0.07 2.29
N LEU A 42 -9.18 0.68 1.13
CA LEU A 42 -8.70 2.06 1.01
C LEU A 42 -9.85 3.06 1.12
N TYR A 43 -10.96 2.82 0.43
CA TYR A 43 -12.06 3.79 0.35
C TYR A 43 -12.95 3.79 1.61
N GLY A 44 -12.81 2.79 2.46
CA GLY A 44 -13.61 2.68 3.69
C GLY A 44 -15.09 2.49 3.37
N GLU A 45 -15.92 3.37 3.90
CA GLU A 45 -17.31 3.53 3.46
C GLU A 45 -17.34 4.54 2.30
N PRO A 46 -17.57 4.06 1.05
CA PRO A 46 -17.57 4.94 -0.12
C PRO A 46 -18.82 5.80 -0.18
N ASP A 47 -18.66 7.03 -0.65
CA ASP A 47 -19.77 7.99 -0.83
C ASP A 47 -20.65 7.60 -2.02
N VAL A 48 -20.04 6.98 -3.05
CA VAL A 48 -20.71 6.55 -4.28
C VAL A 48 -20.24 5.14 -4.65
N VAL A 49 -21.14 4.32 -5.18
CA VAL A 49 -20.85 2.97 -5.67
C VAL A 49 -21.34 2.85 -7.13
N PRO A 50 -20.48 2.40 -8.08
CA PRO A 50 -19.09 1.98 -7.88
C PRO A 50 -18.16 3.16 -7.55
N ALA A 51 -17.19 2.93 -6.67
CA ALA A 51 -16.13 3.90 -6.38
C ALA A 51 -15.03 3.79 -7.45
N ASP A 52 -14.65 4.92 -8.04
CA ASP A 52 -13.52 5.03 -8.96
C ASP A 52 -12.20 5.27 -8.22
N GLU A 53 -11.10 5.40 -8.95
CA GLU A 53 -9.76 5.66 -8.42
C GLU A 53 -9.55 7.09 -7.88
N ASP A 54 -10.43 8.04 -8.23
CA ASP A 54 -10.39 9.42 -7.71
C ASP A 54 -11.16 9.54 -6.38
N HIS A 55 -11.84 8.48 -5.95
CA HIS A 55 -12.58 8.45 -4.70
C HIS A 55 -11.66 8.74 -3.49
N PRO A 56 -12.13 9.54 -2.50
CA PRO A 56 -11.37 9.80 -1.28
C PRO A 56 -10.89 8.52 -0.59
N ILE A 57 -9.63 8.52 -0.18
CA ILE A 57 -8.99 7.42 0.55
C ILE A 57 -9.20 7.63 2.04
N ARG A 58 -9.99 6.76 2.68
CA ARG A 58 -10.39 6.83 4.08
C ARG A 58 -10.38 5.42 4.71
N PRO A 59 -9.20 4.80 4.86
CA PRO A 59 -9.11 3.42 5.31
C PRO A 59 -9.66 3.28 6.73
N LEU A 60 -10.48 2.24 6.95
CA LEU A 60 -11.08 1.92 8.25
C LEU A 60 -10.30 0.86 9.04
N SER A 61 -9.11 0.49 8.57
CA SER A 61 -8.30 -0.54 9.22
C SER A 61 -6.79 -0.28 9.07
N PRO A 62 -5.96 -0.86 9.97
CA PRO A 62 -4.50 -0.82 9.82
C PRO A 62 -4.02 -1.41 8.50
N TYR A 63 -4.68 -2.48 8.03
CA TYR A 63 -4.37 -3.09 6.73
C TYR A 63 -4.59 -2.11 5.56
N GLY A 64 -5.75 -1.44 5.50
CA GLY A 64 -6.02 -0.42 4.47
C GLY A 64 -5.03 0.75 4.57
N THR A 65 -4.70 1.16 5.79
CA THR A 65 -3.70 2.21 6.05
C THR A 65 -2.31 1.79 5.56
N GLY A 66 -1.88 0.57 5.85
CA GLY A 66 -0.59 0.02 5.42
C GLY A 66 -0.49 -0.11 3.90
N LYS A 67 -1.57 -0.55 3.25
CA LYS A 67 -1.65 -0.62 1.78
C LYS A 67 -1.53 0.76 1.14
N PHE A 68 -2.26 1.75 1.64
CA PHE A 68 -2.15 3.12 1.16
C PHE A 68 -0.76 3.71 1.41
N ALA A 69 -0.19 3.51 2.60
CA ALA A 69 1.17 3.96 2.91
C ALA A 69 2.20 3.36 1.92
N PHE A 70 2.07 2.07 1.59
CA PHE A 70 2.96 1.44 0.63
C PHE A 70 2.76 1.96 -0.80
N GLU A 71 1.55 2.33 -1.23
CA GLU A 71 1.36 3.02 -2.52
C GLU A 71 2.13 4.35 -2.58
N GLN A 72 2.11 5.13 -1.50
CA GLN A 72 2.84 6.40 -1.43
C GLN A 72 4.36 6.17 -1.47
N TYR A 73 4.85 5.12 -0.77
CA TYR A 73 6.24 4.72 -0.88
C TYR A 73 6.60 4.28 -2.29
N LEU A 74 5.78 3.46 -2.94
CA LEU A 74 6.02 3.00 -4.31
C LEU A 74 6.11 4.18 -5.28
N ALA A 75 5.17 5.13 -5.19
CA ALA A 75 5.17 6.34 -6.01
C ALA A 75 6.42 7.20 -5.77
N THR A 76 6.85 7.34 -4.51
CA THR A 76 8.07 8.08 -4.16
C THR A 76 9.33 7.36 -4.62
N PHE A 77 9.36 6.03 -4.51
CA PHE A 77 10.48 5.19 -4.91
C PHE A 77 10.69 5.25 -6.42
N GLN A 78 9.61 5.22 -7.20
CA GLN A 78 9.66 5.45 -8.64
C GLN A 78 10.26 6.82 -8.99
N ARG A 79 9.84 7.90 -8.32
CA ARG A 79 10.36 9.25 -8.60
C ARG A 79 11.81 9.44 -8.18
N THR A 80 12.25 8.72 -7.16
CA THR A 80 13.60 8.88 -6.57
C THR A 80 14.64 7.97 -7.23
N PHE A 81 14.27 6.76 -7.61
CA PHE A 81 15.20 5.71 -8.07
C PHE A 81 14.85 5.09 -9.43
N GLY A 82 13.68 5.41 -9.99
CA GLY A 82 13.21 4.89 -11.27
C GLY A 82 13.59 5.75 -12.46
#